data_AF-A0A0S3UCD2-F1
#
_entry.id   AF-A0A0S3UCD2-F1
#
_cell.length_a   1.000
_cell.length_b   1.000
_cell.length_c   1.000
_cell.angle_alpha   90.00
_cell.angle_beta   90.00
_cell.angle_gamma   90.00
#
_symmetry.space_group_name_H-M   'P 1'
#
loop_
_entity.id
_entity.type
_entity.pdbx_description
1 polymer ?
#
loop_
_entity_poly.entity_id
_entity_poly.type
_entity_poly.pdbx_seq_one_letter_code
_entity_poly.pdbx_strand_id
1 'polypeptide(L)' 'MTNSPGYAYVRIEEKAINLTTAQAIKSVEVCQSLSNMLRDIYLFRFDPLTGNIYILASESIEIVINQNGEMKFV' A
#
# COMPACT_ATOMS: atom_id res chain seq x y z
N MET A 1 -30.40 -23.94 30.08
CA MET A 1 -29.95 -23.98 28.68
C MET A 1 -29.72 -22.54 28.24
N THR A 2 -28.48 -22.06 28.28
CA THR A 2 -28.13 -20.69 27.85
C THR A 2 -27.23 -20.80 26.62
N ASN A 3 -27.74 -20.37 25.47
CA ASN A 3 -26.97 -20.33 24.22
C ASN A 3 -25.99 -19.15 24.28
N SER A 4 -24.69 -19.43 24.41
CA SER A 4 -23.65 -18.42 24.18
C SER A 4 -23.52 -18.14 22.69
N PRO A 5 -23.49 -16.86 22.26
CA PRO A 5 -23.26 -16.53 20.86
C PRO A 5 -21.81 -16.86 20.49
N GLY A 6 -21.62 -17.68 19.46
CA GLY A 6 -20.31 -18.00 18.93
C GLY A 6 -19.74 -16.81 18.16
N TYR A 7 -18.71 -16.17 18.68
CA TYR A 7 -17.92 -15.20 17.94
C TYR A 7 -16.92 -15.95 17.04
N ALA A 8 -17.06 -15.78 15.73
CA ALA A 8 -16.06 -16.28 14.77
C ALA A 8 -14.88 -15.30 14.72
N TYR A 9 -13.71 -15.76 15.13
CA TYR A 9 -12.47 -15.00 14.93
C TYR A 9 -11.98 -15.20 13.50
N VAL A 10 -11.93 -14.13 12.71
CA VAL A 10 -11.25 -14.13 11.41
C VAL A 10 -9.75 -14.06 11.67
N ARG A 11 -9.01 -15.11 11.31
CA ARG A 11 -7.54 -15.06 11.27
C ARG A 11 -7.13 -14.24 10.05
N ILE A 12 -6.51 -13.09 10.28
CA ILE A 12 -5.79 -12.38 9.22
C ILE A 12 -4.45 -13.12 9.09
N GLU A 13 -4.28 -13.90 8.03
CA GLU A 13 -2.96 -14.39 7.67
C GLU A 13 -2.15 -13.20 7.15
N GLU A 14 -1.21 -12.73 7.94
CA GLU A 14 -0.30 -11.67 7.56
C GLU A 14 0.68 -12.23 6.52
N LYS A 15 0.36 -12.09 5.23
CA LYS A 15 1.26 -12.45 4.15
C LYS A 15 2.47 -11.52 4.22
N ALA A 16 3.66 -12.08 4.43
CA ALA A 16 4.90 -11.32 4.48
C ALA A 16 5.03 -10.43 3.23
N ILE A 17 5.16 -9.12 3.47
CA ILE A 17 5.40 -8.12 2.43
C ILE A 17 6.90 -8.12 2.13
N ASN A 18 7.28 -8.57 0.94
CA ASN A 18 8.68 -8.58 0.50
C ASN A 18 8.97 -7.34 -0.37
N LEU A 19 9.12 -6.19 0.29
CA LEU A 19 9.54 -4.95 -0.35
C LEU A 19 11.06 -4.90 -0.50
N THR A 20 11.54 -4.43 -1.65
CA THR A 20 12.96 -4.08 -1.76
C THR A 20 13.25 -2.81 -0.98
N THR A 21 14.50 -2.62 -0.54
CA THR A 21 14.94 -1.37 0.10
C THR A 21 14.69 -0.16 -0.80
N ALA A 22 14.89 -0.31 -2.12
CA ALA A 22 14.65 0.76 -3.08
C ALA A 22 13.16 1.15 -3.15
N GLN A 23 12.25 0.18 -3.12
CA GLN A 23 10.81 0.43 -3.03
C GLN A 23 10.42 1.10 -1.72
N ALA A 24 10.95 0.62 -0.60
CA ALA A 24 10.67 1.19 0.71
C ALA A 24 11.06 2.68 0.76
N ILE A 25 12.27 3.01 0.32
CA ILE A 25 12.75 4.40 0.26
C ILE A 25 11.89 5.23 -0.70
N LYS A 26 11.71 4.78 -1.95
CA LYS A 26 10.94 5.53 -2.95
C LYS A 26 9.50 5.79 -2.50
N SER A 27 8.88 4.81 -1.86
CA SER A 27 7.50 4.95 -1.37
C SER A 27 7.36 6.03 -0.30
N VAL A 28 8.32 6.12 0.63
CA VAL A 28 8.35 7.18 1.63
C VAL A 28 8.57 8.55 0.99
N GLU A 29 9.49 8.66 0.03
CA GLU A 29 9.74 9.90 -0.71
C GLU A 29 8.48 10.40 -1.44
N VAL A 30 7.77 9.50 -2.13
CA VAL A 30 6.52 9.83 -2.84
C VAL A 30 5.44 10.24 -1.86
N CYS A 31 5.20 9.47 -0.80
CA CYS A 31 4.22 9.81 0.22
C CYS A 31 4.51 11.17 0.86
N GLN A 32 5.79 11.49 1.11
CA GLN A 32 6.16 12.78 1.67
C GLN A 32 5.98 13.93 0.66
N SER A 33 6.27 13.71 -0.62
CA SER A 33 5.99 14.69 -1.67
C SER A 33 4.50 14.99 -1.79
N LEU A 34 3.65 13.95 -1.78
CA LEU A 34 2.19 14.10 -1.79
C LEU A 34 1.70 14.86 -0.56
N SER A 35 2.24 14.54 0.62
CA SER A 35 1.90 15.21 1.88
C SER A 35 2.32 16.68 1.89
N ASN A 36 3.50 17.01 1.37
CA ASN A 36 3.96 18.39 1.21
C ASN A 36 3.05 19.21 0.29
N MET A 37 2.41 18.56 -0.69
CA MET A 37 1.46 19.19 -1.61
C MET A 37 0.01 19.15 -1.09
N LEU A 38 -0.22 18.69 0.14
CA LEU A 38 -1.56 18.50 0.73
C LEU A 38 -2.46 17.62 -0.14
N ARG A 39 -1.89 16.57 -0.74
CA ARG A 39 -2.64 15.59 -1.55
C ARG A 39 -3.02 14.42 -0.66
N ASP A 40 -4.32 14.19 -0.53
CA ASP A 40 -4.85 13.02 0.17
C ASP A 40 -4.39 11.74 -0.51
N ILE A 41 -3.89 10.78 0.27
CA ILE A 41 -3.53 9.44 -0.21
C ILE A 41 -4.70 8.50 0.08
N TYR A 42 -5.38 8.04 -0.97
CA TYR A 42 -6.53 7.15 -0.89
C TYR A 42 -6.15 5.67 -0.85
N LEU A 43 -5.03 5.32 -1.48
CA LEU A 43 -4.52 3.95 -1.50
C LEU A 43 -2.99 3.94 -1.42
N PHE A 44 -2.47 3.06 -0.57
CA PHE A 44 -1.06 2.68 -0.54
C PHE A 44 -0.99 1.15 -0.42
N ARG A 45 -0.69 0.46 -1.52
CA ARG A 45 -0.83 -1.00 -1.59
C ARG A 45 0.35 -1.65 -2.31
N PHE A 46 0.95 -2.64 -1.66
CA PHE A 46 1.84 -3.60 -2.32
C PHE A 46 1.03 -4.74 -2.95
N ASP A 47 1.30 -5.04 -4.22
CA ASP A 47 0.76 -6.21 -4.90
C ASP A 47 1.81 -7.34 -4.92
N PRO A 48 1.58 -8.45 -4.18
CA PRO A 48 2.52 -9.56 -4.15
C PRO A 48 2.59 -10.37 -5.46
N LEU A 49 1.63 -10.21 -6.38
CA LEU A 49 1.67 -10.89 -7.68
C LEU A 49 2.61 -10.19 -8.66
N THR A 50 2.57 -8.85 -8.70
CA THR A 50 3.42 -8.06 -9.61
C THR A 50 4.68 -7.54 -8.93
N GLY A 51 4.73 -7.55 -7.60
CA GLY A 51 5.82 -6.97 -6.82
C GLY A 51 5.85 -5.43 -6.85
N ASN A 52 4.76 -4.78 -7.24
CA ASN A 52 4.70 -3.31 -7.35
C ASN A 52 3.99 -2.68 -6.15
N ILE A 53 4.32 -1.44 -5.85
CA ILE A 53 3.52 -0.57 -5.00
C ILE A 53 2.65 0.31 -5.88
N TYR A 54 1.37 0.41 -5.53
CA TYR A 54 0.40 1.32 -6.13
C TYR A 54 0.03 2.39 -5.11
N ILE A 55 0.07 3.65 -5.53
CA ILE A 55 -0.35 4.81 -4.75
C ILE A 55 -1.41 5.57 -5.54
N LEU A 56 -2.59 5.73 -4.95
CA LEU A 56 -3.65 6.59 -5.49
C LEU A 56 -3.79 7.79 -4.58
N ALA A 57 -3.71 8.99 -5.13
CA ALA A 57 -3.77 10.22 -4.36
C ALA A 57 -4.55 11.31 -5.10
N SER A 58 -5.34 12.09 -4.37
CA SER A 58 -6.29 13.05 -4.95
C SER A 58 -7.14 12.41 -6.07
N GLU A 59 -7.90 13.21 -6.81
CA GLU A 59 -8.86 12.68 -7.80
C GLU A 59 -8.19 12.02 -9.03
N SER A 60 -6.90 12.22 -9.25
CA SER A 60 -6.26 11.85 -10.53
C SER A 60 -4.78 11.43 -10.46
N ILE A 61 -4.16 11.35 -9.28
CA ILE A 61 -2.74 10.95 -9.20
C ILE A 61 -2.66 9.45 -8.97
N GLU A 62 -2.13 8.74 -9.96
CA GLU A 62 -1.84 7.33 -9.88
C GLU A 62 -0.34 7.09 -10.06
N ILE A 63 0.29 6.43 -9.09
CA ILE A 63 1.72 6.17 -9.09
C ILE A 63 1.97 4.68 -8.92
N VAL A 64 2.88 4.14 -9.73
CA VAL A 64 3.38 2.77 -9.60
C VAL A 64 4.87 2.80 -9.33
N ILE A 65 5.30 2.10 -8.29
CA ILE A 65 6.71 1.90 -7.94
C ILE A 65 7.07 0.43 -8.16
N ASN A 66 7.98 0.16 -9.09
CA ASN A 66 8.42 -1.20 -9.39
C ASN A 66 9.48 -1.70 -8.40
N GLN A 67 9.93 -2.94 -8.53
CA GLN A 67 10.90 -3.56 -7.60
C GLN A 67 12.28 -2.87 -7.54
N ASN A 68 12.69 -2.16 -8.59
CA ASN A 68 13.98 -1.46 -8.62
C ASN A 68 13.90 -0.05 -8.00
N GLY A 69 12.70 0.41 -7.60
CA GLY A 69 12.48 1.73 -7.00
C GLY A 69 12.25 2.86 -8.02
N GLU A 70 12.15 2.55 -9.32
CA GLU A 70 11.65 3.48 -10.31
C GLU A 70 10.14 3.68 -10.15
N MET A 71 9.70 4.90 -10.41
CA MET A 71 8.29 5.25 -10.39
C MET A 71 7.81 5.75 -11.75
N LYS A 72 6.51 5.57 -12.00
CA LYS A 72 5.81 6.20 -13.12
C LYS A 72 4.45 6.72 -12.67
N PHE A 73 4.01 7.79 -13.32
CA PHE A 73 2.61 8.18 -13.33
C PHE A 73 1.86 7.31 -14.35
N VAL A 74 0.63 6.94 -14.01
CA VAL A 74 -0.27 6.17 -14.89
C VAL A 74 -1.36 7.09 -15.43
#